data_AF-A0A7D6GWQ6-F1
#
_entry.id   AF-A0A7D6GWQ6-F1
#
_cell.length_a   1.000
_cell.length_b   1.000
_cell.length_c   1.000
_cell.angle_alpha   90.00
_cell.angle_beta   90.00
_cell.angle_gamma   90.00
#
_symmetry.space_group_name_H-M   'P 1'
#
loop_
_entity.id
_entity.type
_entity.pdbx_description
1 polymer ?
#
loop_
_entity_poly.entity_id
_entity_poly.type
_entity_poly.pdbx_seq_one_letter_code
_entity_poly.pdbx_strand_id
1 'polypeptide(L)'
;MGHRALVAYRRPDRLYDLRYSHWGGEELSLADEITAATPLADGSIAGPLVADSISRDRILTDHLDPCVHEALYLVDPATDYAVDAYRVCWLEWGDGRDDGRGAVIATDRDDDETVRRWFRATKTALADVIEMGALSRRAAQAYLEARVCEEYDGLVYTYGESIDDESGAGYEPTPDHWLENTERTDEERTEDNGPFDNRPSGDDGTSDDASSDGTDDGDRSEPS
;
A
#
# COMPACT_ATOMS: atom_id res chain seq x y z
N MET A 1 -13.82 -6.46 1.30
CA MET A 1 -12.77 -6.01 0.36
C MET A 1 -13.34 -6.18 -1.03
N GLY A 2 -13.20 -5.17 -1.89
CA GLY A 2 -13.72 -5.27 -3.25
C GLY A 2 -12.76 -6.11 -4.07
N HIS A 3 -13.26 -7.11 -4.78
CA HIS A 3 -12.48 -7.97 -5.67
C HIS A 3 -12.15 -7.24 -6.97
N ARG A 4 -11.48 -6.10 -6.86
CA ARG A 4 -11.26 -5.18 -7.97
C ARG A 4 -10.08 -5.66 -8.80
N ALA A 5 -10.24 -5.64 -10.11
CA ALA A 5 -9.18 -6.06 -11.03
C ALA A 5 -9.09 -5.12 -12.23
N LEU A 6 -7.89 -5.07 -12.81
CA LEU A 6 -7.65 -4.51 -14.13
C LEU A 6 -7.53 -5.62 -15.16
N VAL A 7 -8.10 -5.39 -16.35
CA VAL A 7 -8.02 -6.32 -17.48
C VAL A 7 -7.47 -5.55 -18.68
N ALA A 8 -6.32 -5.99 -19.18
CA ALA A 8 -5.60 -5.34 -20.26
C ALA A 8 -5.63 -6.22 -21.51
N TYR A 9 -6.30 -5.76 -22.56
CA TYR A 9 -6.40 -6.49 -23.84
C TYR A 9 -5.27 -6.07 -24.75
N ARG A 10 -4.46 -7.03 -25.15
CA ARG A 10 -3.33 -6.80 -26.05
C ARG A 10 -3.80 -6.44 -27.45
N ARG A 11 -3.17 -5.42 -28.01
CA ARG A 11 -3.38 -4.95 -29.38
C ARG A 11 -2.29 -5.49 -30.31
N PRO A 12 -2.50 -5.43 -31.64
CA PRO A 12 -1.49 -5.88 -32.62
C PRO A 12 -0.16 -5.11 -32.55
N ASP A 13 -0.16 -3.87 -32.05
CA ASP A 13 1.02 -3.02 -31.85
C ASP A 13 1.79 -3.36 -30.54
N ARG A 14 1.36 -4.39 -29.81
CA ARG A 14 1.88 -4.83 -28.50
C ARG A 14 1.58 -3.89 -27.33
N LEU A 15 0.72 -2.89 -27.53
CA LEU A 15 0.16 -2.08 -26.46
C LEU A 15 -1.13 -2.73 -25.93
N TYR A 16 -1.72 -2.12 -24.90
CA TYR A 16 -2.88 -2.66 -24.22
C TYR A 16 -4.00 -1.64 -24.13
N ASP A 17 -5.23 -2.13 -24.27
CA ASP A 17 -6.45 -1.41 -23.92
C ASP A 17 -6.90 -1.87 -22.53
N LEU A 18 -6.91 -0.96 -21.57
CA LEU A 18 -7.12 -1.24 -20.15
C LEU A 18 -8.59 -1.06 -19.76
N ARG A 19 -9.12 -2.03 -19.01
CA ARG A 19 -10.49 -2.08 -18.52
C ARG A 19 -10.51 -2.42 -17.04
N TYR A 20 -11.64 -2.14 -16.41
CA TYR A 20 -11.88 -2.39 -14.99
C TYR A 20 -12.89 -3.52 -14.78
N SER A 21 -12.69 -4.32 -13.74
CA SER A 21 -13.69 -5.25 -13.22
C SER A 21 -13.85 -5.07 -11.71
N HIS A 22 -15.09 -5.08 -11.24
CA HIS A 22 -15.40 -4.92 -9.80
C HIS A 22 -15.25 -6.21 -8.99
N TRP A 23 -15.40 -7.36 -9.66
CA TRP A 23 -15.39 -8.69 -9.03
C TRP A 23 -14.25 -9.59 -9.52
N GLY A 24 -13.43 -9.09 -10.46
CA GLY A 24 -12.36 -9.87 -11.07
C GLY A 24 -11.19 -10.28 -10.16
N GLY A 25 -11.12 -9.83 -8.91
CA GLY A 25 -10.09 -10.24 -7.96
C GLY A 25 -10.37 -11.57 -7.25
N GLU A 26 -11.62 -12.04 -7.33
CA GLU A 26 -12.11 -13.22 -6.60
C GLU A 26 -11.61 -14.49 -7.29
N GLU A 27 -10.73 -15.24 -6.62
CA GLU A 27 -10.22 -16.56 -7.07
C GLU A 27 -9.72 -16.59 -8.52
N LEU A 28 -9.24 -15.45 -8.99
CA LEU A 28 -8.85 -15.21 -10.37
C LEU A 28 -9.86 -15.70 -11.42
N SER A 29 -11.16 -15.59 -11.12
CA SER A 29 -12.17 -16.32 -11.87
C SER A 29 -12.27 -15.91 -13.34
N LEU A 30 -11.95 -14.64 -13.64
CA LEU A 30 -12.03 -14.07 -14.97
C LEU A 30 -11.11 -14.75 -15.99
N ALA A 31 -10.05 -15.43 -15.56
CA ALA A 31 -9.16 -16.14 -16.48
C ALA A 31 -9.92 -17.20 -17.32
N ASP A 32 -10.96 -17.81 -16.75
CA ASP A 32 -11.79 -18.81 -17.44
C ASP A 32 -13.02 -18.21 -18.13
N GLU A 33 -13.49 -17.03 -17.67
CA GLU A 33 -14.69 -16.38 -18.19
C GLU A 33 -14.43 -15.58 -19.47
N ILE A 34 -13.18 -15.11 -19.64
CA ILE A 34 -12.76 -14.38 -20.84
C ILE A 34 -12.48 -15.39 -21.95
N THR A 35 -13.34 -15.38 -22.97
CA THR A 35 -13.19 -16.22 -24.16
C THR A 35 -13.47 -15.42 -25.42
N ALA A 36 -13.20 -15.98 -26.59
CA ALA A 36 -13.61 -15.37 -27.85
C ALA A 36 -15.13 -15.15 -27.98
N ALA A 37 -15.94 -15.99 -27.31
CA ALA A 37 -17.40 -15.85 -27.29
C ALA A 37 -17.88 -14.82 -26.25
N THR A 38 -17.15 -14.70 -25.15
CA THR A 38 -17.45 -13.83 -24.00
C THR A 38 -16.27 -12.91 -23.70
N PRO A 39 -15.89 -12.02 -24.63
CA PRO A 39 -14.65 -11.26 -24.52
C PRO A 39 -14.63 -10.32 -23.32
N LEU A 40 -15.80 -9.92 -22.79
CA LEU A 40 -15.94 -9.10 -21.59
C LEU A 40 -16.50 -9.89 -20.39
N ALA A 41 -16.34 -11.22 -20.38
CA ALA A 41 -16.81 -12.11 -19.33
C ALA A 41 -18.28 -11.85 -18.95
N ASP A 42 -19.18 -11.85 -19.95
CA ASP A 42 -20.62 -11.59 -19.80
C ASP A 42 -20.98 -10.29 -19.04
N GLY A 43 -20.11 -9.27 -19.14
CA GLY A 43 -20.32 -7.96 -18.53
C GLY A 43 -19.69 -7.82 -17.15
N SER A 44 -19.00 -8.84 -16.65
CA SER A 44 -18.12 -8.75 -15.47
C SER A 44 -16.97 -7.76 -15.67
N ILE A 45 -16.63 -7.46 -16.92
CA ILE A 45 -15.64 -6.45 -17.31
C ILE A 45 -16.36 -5.23 -17.89
N ALA A 46 -16.00 -4.05 -17.38
CA ALA A 46 -16.62 -2.80 -17.79
C ALA A 46 -16.40 -2.52 -19.29
N GLY A 47 -17.47 -2.04 -19.93
CA GLY A 47 -17.47 -1.63 -21.34
C GLY A 47 -16.59 -0.41 -21.66
N PRO A 48 -16.53 0.62 -20.82
CA PRO A 48 -15.61 1.76 -21.02
C PRO A 48 -14.15 1.37 -20.79
N LEU A 49 -13.24 1.99 -21.54
CA LEU A 49 -11.80 1.90 -21.31
C LEU A 49 -11.38 2.83 -20.17
N VAL A 50 -10.48 2.34 -19.32
CA VAL A 50 -9.75 3.13 -18.32
C VAL A 50 -8.63 3.91 -19.01
N ALA A 51 -7.91 3.25 -19.91
CA ALA A 51 -6.88 3.80 -20.77
C ALA A 51 -6.77 2.96 -22.04
N ASP A 52 -6.25 3.54 -23.11
CA ASP A 52 -6.04 2.85 -24.40
C ASP A 52 -4.59 3.00 -24.86
N SER A 53 -4.11 2.04 -25.65
CA SER A 53 -2.77 2.13 -26.27
C SER A 53 -1.63 2.35 -25.26
N ILE A 54 -1.64 1.68 -24.10
CA ILE A 54 -0.60 1.83 -23.06
C ILE A 54 0.33 0.62 -22.98
N SER A 55 1.57 0.82 -22.52
CA SER A 55 2.52 -0.28 -22.29
C SER A 55 2.20 -1.02 -20.99
N ARG A 56 2.75 -2.24 -20.85
CA ARG A 56 2.67 -3.01 -19.59
C ARG A 56 3.26 -2.24 -18.42
N ASP A 57 4.40 -1.59 -18.60
CA ASP A 57 5.04 -0.80 -17.54
C ASP A 57 4.12 0.33 -17.05
N ARG A 58 3.46 1.03 -17.99
CA ARG A 58 2.50 2.10 -17.66
C ARG A 58 1.24 1.59 -16.98
N ILE A 59 0.80 0.37 -17.29
CA ILE A 59 -0.27 -0.27 -16.51
C ILE A 59 0.15 -0.38 -15.04
N LEU A 60 1.37 -0.85 -14.78
CA LEU A 60 1.86 -1.06 -13.41
C LEU A 60 2.06 0.27 -12.66
N THR A 61 2.74 1.23 -13.27
CA THR A 61 3.12 2.48 -12.60
C THR A 61 1.97 3.49 -12.48
N ASP A 62 1.10 3.58 -13.48
CA ASP A 62 0.15 4.70 -13.59
C ASP A 62 -1.30 4.29 -13.27
N HIS A 63 -1.61 2.98 -13.33
CA HIS A 63 -3.00 2.52 -13.20
C HIS A 63 -3.21 1.43 -12.13
N LEU A 64 -2.23 0.56 -11.89
CA LEU A 64 -2.37 -0.57 -10.98
C LEU A 64 -2.08 -0.20 -9.53
N ASP A 65 -2.99 0.54 -8.92
CA ASP A 65 -2.95 0.85 -7.48
C ASP A 65 -2.98 -0.46 -6.65
N PRO A 66 -1.90 -0.82 -5.94
CA PRO A 66 -1.83 -2.07 -5.18
C PRO A 66 -2.74 -2.06 -3.93
N CYS A 67 -3.11 -0.89 -3.42
CA CYS A 67 -4.03 -0.77 -2.28
C CYS A 67 -5.48 -1.02 -2.71
N VAL A 68 -5.81 -0.78 -3.98
CA VAL A 68 -7.18 -0.89 -4.51
C VAL A 68 -7.41 -2.16 -5.33
N HIS A 69 -6.44 -2.55 -6.15
CA HIS A 69 -6.56 -3.68 -7.07
C HIS A 69 -6.01 -4.96 -6.44
N GLU A 70 -6.75 -6.05 -6.60
CA GLU A 70 -6.39 -7.37 -6.10
C GLU A 70 -5.83 -8.28 -7.21
N ALA A 71 -6.10 -7.97 -8.48
CA ALA A 71 -5.66 -8.76 -9.62
C ALA A 71 -5.42 -7.91 -10.89
N LEU A 72 -4.56 -8.40 -11.76
CA LEU A 72 -4.33 -7.91 -13.12
C LEU A 72 -4.43 -9.09 -14.09
N TYR A 73 -5.13 -8.89 -15.20
CA TYR A 73 -5.22 -9.86 -16.30
C TYR A 73 -4.65 -9.25 -17.56
N LEU A 74 -3.74 -9.96 -18.22
CA LEU A 74 -3.30 -9.63 -19.58
C LEU A 74 -3.95 -10.62 -20.54
N VAL A 75 -4.77 -10.13 -21.44
CA VAL A 75 -5.50 -10.94 -22.42
C VAL A 75 -4.83 -10.76 -23.77
N ASP A 76 -4.57 -11.86 -24.48
CA ASP A 76 -4.08 -11.84 -25.86
C ASP A 76 -5.16 -12.34 -26.84
N PRO A 77 -5.96 -11.42 -27.44
CA PRO A 77 -6.98 -11.78 -28.42
C PRO A 77 -6.44 -12.47 -29.68
N ALA A 78 -5.16 -12.27 -30.02
CA ALA A 78 -4.55 -12.91 -31.20
C ALA A 78 -4.23 -14.39 -30.93
N THR A 79 -4.17 -14.79 -29.65
CA THR A 79 -3.89 -16.15 -29.19
C THR A 79 -5.13 -16.75 -28.53
N ASP A 80 -6.26 -16.72 -29.24
CA ASP A 80 -7.56 -17.27 -28.77
C ASP A 80 -7.98 -16.77 -27.38
N TYR A 81 -7.74 -15.47 -27.11
CA TYR A 81 -8.02 -14.85 -25.82
C TYR A 81 -7.27 -15.50 -24.64
N ALA A 82 -6.08 -16.05 -24.86
CA ALA A 82 -5.21 -16.51 -23.78
C ALA A 82 -5.06 -15.44 -22.70
N VAL A 83 -5.20 -15.84 -21.43
CA VAL A 83 -5.17 -14.93 -20.28
C VAL A 83 -3.99 -15.27 -19.38
N ASP A 84 -3.11 -14.30 -19.17
CA ASP A 84 -2.11 -14.33 -18.11
C ASP A 84 -2.68 -13.60 -16.88
N ALA A 85 -2.92 -14.34 -15.80
CA ALA A 85 -3.45 -13.79 -14.55
C ALA A 85 -2.33 -13.49 -13.56
N TYR A 86 -2.48 -12.37 -12.86
CA TYR A 86 -1.52 -11.88 -11.89
C TYR A 86 -2.23 -11.48 -10.60
N ARG A 87 -1.74 -12.00 -9.46
CA ARG A 87 -2.13 -11.56 -8.12
C ARG A 87 -1.37 -10.28 -7.76
N VAL A 88 -2.09 -9.25 -7.35
CA VAL A 88 -1.51 -7.99 -6.89
C VAL A 88 -1.25 -8.06 -5.39
N CYS A 89 -0.04 -7.67 -4.99
CA CYS A 89 0.46 -7.72 -3.63
C CYS A 89 0.87 -6.31 -3.18
N TRP A 90 0.13 -5.72 -2.25
CA TRP A 90 0.50 -4.45 -1.63
C TRP A 90 1.58 -4.65 -0.57
N LEU A 91 2.75 -4.04 -0.77
CA LEU A 91 3.94 -4.31 0.02
C LEU A 91 4.09 -3.42 1.25
N GLU A 92 3.15 -2.51 1.49
CA GLU A 92 3.26 -1.55 2.59
C GLU A 92 2.27 -1.80 3.73
N TRP A 93 2.51 -1.13 4.85
CA TRP A 93 1.67 -1.11 6.06
C TRP A 93 1.08 0.29 6.34
N GLY A 94 1.19 1.22 5.38
CA GLY A 94 0.69 2.60 5.47
C GLY A 94 -0.81 2.73 5.15
N ASP A 95 -1.31 3.96 5.00
CA ASP A 95 -2.69 4.23 4.57
C ASP A 95 -2.82 4.52 3.06
N GLY A 96 -1.75 4.28 2.29
CA GLY A 96 -1.71 4.43 0.83
C GLY A 96 -1.54 5.86 0.34
N ARG A 97 -1.09 6.80 1.19
CA ARG A 97 -0.90 8.21 0.83
C ARG A 97 0.49 8.58 0.31
N ASP A 98 1.47 7.71 0.53
CA ASP A 98 2.80 7.79 -0.05
C ASP A 98 2.86 6.74 -1.18
N ASP A 99 3.42 7.09 -2.34
CA ASP A 99 3.48 6.29 -3.57
C ASP A 99 3.50 4.78 -3.32
N GLY A 100 2.51 4.06 -3.84
CA GLY A 100 2.19 2.72 -3.39
C GLY A 100 3.16 1.67 -3.93
N ARG A 101 4.00 1.07 -3.07
CA ARG A 101 4.81 -0.07 -3.48
C ARG A 101 3.96 -1.34 -3.64
N GLY A 102 4.02 -1.93 -4.82
CA GLY A 102 3.30 -3.13 -5.19
C GLY A 102 4.19 -4.21 -5.80
N ALA A 103 3.67 -5.43 -5.84
CA ALA A 103 4.20 -6.49 -6.67
C ALA A 103 3.08 -7.24 -7.39
N VAL A 104 3.40 -7.82 -8.55
CA VAL A 104 2.53 -8.75 -9.26
C VAL A 104 3.18 -10.13 -9.30
N ILE A 105 2.41 -11.15 -8.98
CA ILE A 105 2.82 -12.56 -9.04
C ILE A 105 1.99 -13.24 -10.12
N ALA A 106 2.62 -13.81 -11.14
CA ALA A 106 1.93 -14.64 -12.11
C ALA A 106 1.42 -15.90 -11.40
N THR A 107 0.12 -16.17 -11.50
CA THR A 107 -0.49 -17.34 -10.87
C THR A 107 -1.75 -17.73 -11.62
N ASP A 108 -2.06 -19.02 -11.64
CA ASP A 108 -3.36 -19.51 -12.05
C ASP A 108 -4.34 -19.56 -10.86
N ARG A 109 -5.59 -19.92 -11.14
CA ARG A 109 -6.67 -20.03 -10.15
C ARG A 109 -6.36 -21.08 -9.07
N ASP A 110 -5.75 -22.21 -9.42
CA ASP A 110 -5.55 -23.32 -8.50
C ASP A 110 -4.47 -22.98 -7.46
N ASP A 111 -3.44 -22.23 -7.86
CA ASP A 111 -2.34 -21.81 -6.98
C ASP A 111 -2.59 -20.48 -6.25
N ASP A 112 -3.57 -19.68 -6.69
CA ASP A 112 -3.87 -18.36 -6.13
C ASP A 112 -4.14 -18.37 -4.62
N GLU A 113 -4.89 -19.36 -4.12
CA GLU A 113 -5.18 -19.46 -2.68
C GLU A 113 -3.89 -19.64 -1.87
N THR A 114 -2.93 -20.41 -2.40
CA THR A 114 -1.64 -20.66 -1.76
C THR A 114 -0.84 -19.36 -1.68
N VAL A 115 -0.75 -18.61 -2.78
CA VAL A 115 -0.05 -17.31 -2.83
C VAL A 115 -0.69 -16.32 -1.85
N ARG A 116 -2.01 -16.19 -1.85
CA ARG A 116 -2.73 -15.28 -0.93
C ARG A 116 -2.50 -15.62 0.53
N ARG A 117 -2.57 -16.92 0.86
CA ARG A 117 -2.39 -17.41 2.23
C ARG A 117 -0.97 -17.14 2.71
N TRP A 118 0.02 -17.47 1.89
CA TRP A 118 1.43 -17.17 2.18
C TRP A 118 1.66 -15.67 2.38
N PHE A 119 1.20 -14.85 1.42
CA PHE A 119 1.45 -13.41 1.45
C PHE A 119 0.82 -12.77 2.69
N ARG A 120 -0.44 -13.12 2.99
CA ARG A 120 -1.14 -12.63 4.17
C ARG A 120 -0.46 -13.06 5.46
N ALA A 121 -0.05 -14.32 5.58
CA ALA A 121 0.62 -14.83 6.77
C ALA A 121 1.95 -14.11 7.01
N THR A 122 2.77 -13.96 5.96
CA THR A 122 4.05 -13.23 6.02
C THR A 122 3.83 -11.77 6.39
N LYS A 123 2.86 -11.09 5.76
CA LYS A 123 2.56 -9.69 6.03
C LYS A 123 2.07 -9.45 7.46
N THR A 124 1.26 -10.37 8.00
CA THR A 124 0.83 -10.33 9.41
C THR A 124 2.00 -10.52 10.36
N ALA A 125 2.85 -11.53 10.14
CA ALA A 125 4.01 -11.75 11.00
C ALA A 125 4.98 -10.57 11.00
N LEU A 126 5.22 -9.96 9.83
CA LEU A 126 6.04 -8.74 9.73
C LEU A 126 5.37 -7.55 10.43
N ALA A 127 4.04 -7.41 10.37
CA ALA A 127 3.33 -6.38 11.11
C ALA A 127 3.57 -6.50 12.62
N ASP A 128 3.45 -7.71 13.17
CA ASP A 128 3.69 -7.97 14.59
C ASP A 128 5.13 -7.59 14.99
N VAL A 129 6.12 -7.93 14.16
CA VAL A 129 7.53 -7.61 14.40
C VAL A 129 7.79 -6.10 14.33
N ILE A 130 7.13 -5.39 13.41
CA ILE A 130 7.17 -3.92 13.32
C ILE A 130 6.56 -3.29 14.58
N GLU A 131 5.40 -3.77 15.02
CA GLU A 131 4.70 -3.27 16.21
C GLU A 131 5.51 -3.47 17.49
N MET A 132 6.26 -4.57 17.58
CA MET A 132 7.23 -4.82 18.66
C MET A 132 8.48 -3.92 18.58
N GLY A 133 8.66 -3.15 17.50
CA GLY A 133 9.82 -2.30 17.28
C GLY A 133 11.11 -3.07 16.95
N ALA A 134 11.01 -4.37 16.67
CA ALA A 134 12.16 -5.22 16.36
C ALA A 134 12.63 -5.06 14.91
N LEU A 135 11.76 -4.56 14.02
CA LEU A 135 12.08 -4.28 12.62
C LEU A 135 11.44 -2.96 12.18
N SER A 136 12.14 -2.19 11.34
CA SER A 136 11.55 -1.00 10.72
C SER A 136 10.61 -1.39 9.58
N ARG A 137 9.62 -0.54 9.27
CA ARG A 137 8.72 -0.74 8.11
C ARG A 137 9.48 -0.90 6.80
N ARG A 138 10.50 -0.07 6.58
CA ARG A 138 11.35 -0.11 5.38
C ARG A 138 12.11 -1.44 5.27
N ALA A 139 12.63 -1.97 6.38
CA ALA A 139 13.31 -3.26 6.37
C ALA A 139 12.33 -4.43 6.15
N ALA A 140 11.13 -4.35 6.72
CA ALA A 140 10.07 -5.33 6.47
C ALA A 140 9.60 -5.33 5.01
N GLN A 141 9.47 -4.15 4.40
CA GLN A 141 9.14 -4.00 2.98
C GLN A 141 10.24 -4.59 2.10
N ALA A 142 11.51 -4.25 2.34
CA ALA A 142 12.63 -4.80 1.58
C ALA A 142 12.72 -6.34 1.70
N TYR A 143 12.44 -6.88 2.89
CA TYR A 143 12.34 -8.32 3.09
C TYR A 143 11.20 -8.93 2.28
N LEU A 144 10.01 -8.31 2.30
CA LEU A 144 8.85 -8.82 1.56
C LEU A 144 9.07 -8.75 0.04
N GLU A 145 9.68 -7.67 -0.46
CA GLU A 145 10.11 -7.54 -1.87
C GLU A 145 11.03 -8.70 -2.28
N ALA A 146 12.09 -8.93 -1.50
CA ALA A 146 13.02 -10.02 -1.78
C ALA A 146 12.32 -11.39 -1.81
N ARG A 147 11.45 -11.67 -0.83
CA ARG A 147 10.74 -12.95 -0.76
C ARG A 147 9.76 -13.16 -1.89
N VAL A 148 9.07 -12.11 -2.35
CA VAL A 148 8.19 -12.18 -3.51
C VAL A 148 8.97 -12.50 -4.79
N CYS A 149 10.12 -11.86 -5.00
CA CYS A 149 10.97 -12.14 -6.15
C CYS A 149 11.58 -13.55 -6.09
N GLU A 150 12.10 -13.97 -4.94
CA GLU A 150 12.81 -15.25 -4.79
C GLU A 150 11.89 -16.48 -4.82
N GLU A 151 10.70 -16.40 -4.21
CA GLU A 151 9.81 -17.56 -4.08
C GLU A 151 8.81 -17.68 -5.22
N TYR A 152 8.37 -16.55 -5.78
CA TYR A 152 7.26 -16.50 -6.73
C TYR A 152 7.62 -15.83 -8.06
N ASP A 153 8.89 -15.48 -8.29
CA ASP A 153 9.34 -14.73 -9.46
C ASP A 153 8.51 -13.45 -9.68
N GLY A 154 8.09 -12.83 -8.57
CA GLY A 154 7.20 -11.69 -8.60
C GLY A 154 7.90 -10.43 -9.11
N LEU A 155 7.15 -9.60 -9.82
CA LEU A 155 7.62 -8.32 -10.36
C LEU A 155 7.19 -7.19 -9.43
N VAL A 156 8.17 -6.50 -8.83
CA VAL A 156 7.95 -5.34 -7.97
C VAL A 156 7.85 -4.06 -8.80
N TYR A 157 6.97 -3.15 -8.41
CA TYR A 157 6.76 -1.85 -9.06
C TYR A 157 6.39 -0.77 -8.04
N THR A 158 6.56 0.50 -8.41
CA THR A 158 6.07 1.66 -7.66
C THR A 158 4.88 2.25 -8.40
N TYR A 159 3.73 2.35 -7.75
CA TYR A 159 2.56 3.04 -8.28
C TYR A 159 2.62 4.53 -7.94
N GLY A 160 2.34 5.40 -8.90
CA GLY A 160 2.39 6.86 -8.77
C GLY A 160 3.70 7.49 -9.26
N GLU A 161 4.74 6.69 -9.50
CA GLU A 161 5.98 7.14 -10.13
C GLU A 161 5.79 7.19 -11.65
N SER A 162 5.26 8.31 -12.14
CA SER A 162 5.11 8.51 -13.58
C SER A 162 6.50 8.57 -14.23
N ILE A 163 6.78 7.71 -15.21
CA ILE A 163 8.09 7.67 -15.90
C ILE A 163 8.39 8.99 -16.66
N ASP A 164 7.42 9.91 -16.74
CA ASP A 164 7.59 11.25 -17.32
C ASP A 164 8.19 12.28 -16.34
N ASP A 165 8.36 11.91 -15.07
CA ASP A 165 9.21 12.66 -14.15
C ASP A 165 10.68 12.33 -14.43
N GLU A 166 11.26 13.01 -15.42
CA GLU A 166 12.71 13.18 -15.57
C GLU A 166 13.27 13.95 -14.35
N SER A 167 13.20 13.34 -13.17
CA SER A 167 14.08 13.66 -12.05
C SER A 167 15.33 12.82 -12.23
N GLY A 168 16.34 13.39 -12.88
CA GLY A 168 17.68 12.82 -13.05
C GLY A 168 18.43 12.61 -11.73
N ALA A 169 17.91 11.79 -10.84
CA ALA A 169 18.64 11.21 -9.73
C ALA A 169 18.81 9.73 -10.05
N GLY A 170 19.94 9.40 -10.70
CA GLY A 170 20.37 8.01 -10.80
C GLY A 170 20.34 7.42 -9.41
N TYR A 171 19.72 6.25 -9.28
CA TYR A 171 19.77 5.46 -8.05
C TYR A 171 21.25 5.20 -7.71
N GLU A 172 21.77 5.96 -6.75
CA GLU A 172 23.05 5.71 -6.12
C GLU A 172 22.73 5.01 -4.80
N PRO A 173 23.03 3.70 -4.66
CA PRO A 173 22.77 3.00 -3.42
C PRO A 173 23.54 3.71 -2.30
N THR A 174 22.84 4.18 -1.26
CA THR A 174 23.51 4.69 -0.06
C THR A 174 24.36 3.55 0.50
N PRO A 175 25.70 3.70 0.59
CA PRO A 175 26.53 2.64 1.12
C PRO A 175 26.15 2.36 2.57
N ASP A 176 26.05 1.07 2.92
CA ASP A 176 25.68 0.61 4.24
C ASP A 176 26.59 1.23 5.31
N HIS A 177 26.04 2.17 6.09
CA HIS A 177 26.63 2.55 7.37
C HIS A 177 26.27 1.46 8.37
N TRP A 178 27.10 0.43 8.43
CA TRP A 178 27.12 -0.49 9.55
C TRP A 178 27.30 0.31 10.84
N LEU A 179 26.42 0.08 11.82
CA LEU A 179 26.54 0.62 13.17
C LEU A 179 27.87 0.14 13.77
N GLU A 180 28.93 0.93 13.61
CA GLU A 180 30.13 0.78 14.42
C GLU A 180 29.73 1.08 15.87
N ASN A 181 29.99 0.09 16.73
CA ASN A 181 29.89 0.16 18.18
C ASN A 181 30.21 1.58 18.68
N THR A 182 29.21 2.30 19.18
CA THR A 182 29.47 3.34 20.17
C THR A 182 29.85 2.62 21.44
N GLU A 183 31.12 2.27 21.51
CA GLU A 183 31.79 1.91 22.75
C GLU A 183 31.51 3.03 23.75
N ARG A 184 30.94 2.62 24.89
CA ARG A 184 30.91 3.40 26.12
C ARG A 184 32.33 3.92 26.40
N THR A 185 32.54 5.21 26.23
CA THR A 185 33.57 5.95 26.97
C THR A 185 32.89 6.67 28.13
N ASP A 186 32.98 6.04 29.29
CA ASP A 186 33.01 6.74 30.58
C ASP A 186 34.23 7.70 30.57
N GLU A 187 34.01 8.97 30.93
CA GLU A 187 34.95 10.07 31.29
C GLU A 187 34.32 11.37 30.73
N GLU A 188 34.05 12.46 31.45
CA GLU A 188 34.53 12.97 32.72
C GLU A 188 33.45 13.88 33.33
N ARG A 189 33.25 13.69 34.62
CA ARG A 189 32.51 14.55 35.53
C ARG A 189 33.30 15.84 35.72
N THR A 190 32.85 16.95 35.14
CA THR A 190 33.37 18.28 35.53
C THR A 190 32.26 19.02 36.25
N GLU A 191 32.44 19.09 37.57
CA GLU A 191 31.73 19.96 38.49
C GLU A 191 32.10 21.41 38.12
N ASP A 192 31.12 22.24 37.75
CA ASP A 192 31.30 23.70 37.74
C ASP A 192 30.28 24.35 38.67
N ASN A 193 30.84 25.00 39.70
CA ASN A 193 30.18 25.57 40.85
C ASN A 193 30.13 27.10 40.71
N GLY A 194 28.96 27.63 40.33
CA GLY A 194 28.46 28.96 40.71
C GLY A 194 29.16 30.20 40.11
N PRO A 195 28.65 31.43 40.35
CA PRO A 195 27.82 31.80 41.50
C PRO A 195 26.54 32.62 41.19
N PHE A 196 25.59 32.53 42.12
CA PHE A 196 24.73 33.60 42.62
C PHE A 196 24.11 34.59 41.62
N ASP A 197 22.78 34.50 41.46
CA ASP A 197 21.99 35.68 41.82
C ASP A 197 20.70 35.29 42.54
N ASN A 198 20.52 35.97 43.65
CA ASN A 198 19.58 35.71 44.71
C ASN A 198 18.87 37.03 44.90
N ARG A 199 17.53 37.10 44.72
CA ARG A 199 16.57 37.78 45.64
C ARG A 199 15.19 38.09 45.02
N PRO A 200 14.16 38.32 45.88
CA PRO A 200 12.87 37.62 45.80
C PRO A 200 11.69 38.62 45.79
N SER A 201 10.53 38.15 46.30
CA SER A 201 9.27 38.85 46.67
C SER A 201 8.18 38.60 45.63
N GLY A 202 6.94 38.24 45.94
CA GLY A 202 6.15 38.06 47.16
C GLY A 202 4.75 37.68 46.61
N ASP A 203 4.10 36.67 47.16
CA ASP A 203 3.09 36.79 48.23
C ASP A 203 1.68 37.05 47.68
N ASP A 204 0.71 36.52 48.43
CA ASP A 204 -0.76 36.59 48.27
C ASP A 204 -1.36 35.74 47.12
N GLY A 205 -2.14 34.68 47.37
CA GLY A 205 -3.01 34.40 48.51
C GLY A 205 -4.46 34.43 48.03
N THR A 206 -5.21 33.36 48.32
CA THR A 206 -6.67 33.33 48.62
C THR A 206 -7.63 33.86 47.54
N SER A 207 -8.84 33.37 47.31
CA SER A 207 -9.69 32.28 47.80
C SER A 207 -11.06 32.51 47.12
N ASP A 208 -11.81 31.44 46.91
CA ASP A 208 -13.26 31.36 47.05
C ASP A 208 -14.25 32.15 46.14
N ASP A 209 -15.41 31.50 46.09
CA ASP A 209 -16.76 31.95 45.76
C ASP A 209 -17.19 32.01 44.28
N ALA A 210 -18.41 31.66 43.90
CA ALA A 210 -19.51 30.84 44.42
C ALA A 210 -20.71 31.19 43.54
N SER A 211 -21.56 30.20 43.24
CA SER A 211 -22.96 30.38 42.81
C SER A 211 -23.14 31.06 41.43
N SER A 212 -24.21 30.91 40.66
CA SER A 212 -25.62 30.60 40.90
C SER A 212 -26.20 30.22 39.52
N ASP A 213 -27.04 29.20 39.41
CA ASP A 213 -28.50 29.33 39.30
C ASP A 213 -29.02 29.62 37.87
N GLY A 214 -30.09 28.92 37.48
CA GLY A 214 -30.70 29.06 36.16
C GLY A 214 -31.41 27.80 35.67
N THR A 215 -32.48 27.42 36.37
CA THR A 215 -33.62 26.66 35.82
C THR A 215 -34.20 27.35 34.58
N ASP A 216 -34.61 26.58 33.57
CA ASP A 216 -35.89 26.88 32.89
C ASP A 216 -36.54 25.63 32.30
N ASP A 217 -37.84 25.55 32.56
CA ASP A 217 -38.84 24.57 32.16
C ASP A 217 -39.29 24.78 30.69
N GLY A 218 -39.99 23.81 30.11
CA GLY A 218 -40.79 24.03 28.90
C GLY A 218 -40.81 22.82 27.96
N ASP A 219 -41.56 21.77 28.25
CA ASP A 219 -43.00 21.59 27.96
C ASP A 219 -43.28 21.02 26.55
N ARG A 220 -43.83 19.80 26.60
CA ARG A 220 -44.81 19.13 25.71
C ARG A 220 -44.90 19.53 24.24
N SER A 221 -44.88 18.52 23.36
CA SER A 221 -46.08 18.05 22.64
C SER A 221 -45.77 16.82 21.76
N GLU A 222 -46.24 15.65 22.19
CA GLU A 222 -46.82 14.63 21.29
C GLU A 222 -48.25 15.08 20.87
N PRO A 223 -49.02 14.33 20.06
CA PRO A 223 -48.71 13.41 18.96
C PRO A 223 -49.56 13.72 17.70
N SER A 224 -49.30 13.02 16.60
CA SER A 224 -50.31 12.35 15.74
C SER A 224 -49.63 11.43 14.75
#